data_AF-A0A7W0T9H5-F1
#
_entry.id   AF-A0A7W0T9H5-F1
#
_cell.length_a   1.000
_cell.length_b   1.000
_cell.length_c   1.000
_cell.angle_alpha   90.00
_cell.angle_beta   90.00
_cell.angle_gamma   90.00
#
_symmetry.space_group_name_H-M   'P 1'
#
loop_
_entity.id
_entity.type
_entity.pdbx_description
1 polymer ?
#
loop_
_entity_poly.entity_id
_entity_poly.type
_entity_poly.pdbx_seq_one_letter_code
_entity_poly.pdbx_strand_id
1 'polypeptide(L)'
;MQYRWLLVVLAGCATAGSEANEQAAVDAAVTRVDAPMSPPIPVDAPPPPPCMATAMKQLLVNPAFDATPAGTGWTQTPVDPAFPIITSDDGLAEKSPAMKAWMGGYAQANANDQLFQDVTIPANTAKLRLTGFYSVVTTEAAGAAVKDTASIELTQVGGTSIDKLLAVNNTMTTATWTAIDYTVANVTGLSGTTVRFSLQTSNDASAHTNFYFDSLVLTATHCP
;
A
#
# COMPACT_ATOMS: atom_id res chain seq x y z
N MET A 1 36.41 20.04 -9.06
CA MET A 1 35.63 20.33 -10.28
C MET A 1 34.46 21.22 -9.87
N GLN A 2 34.50 22.49 -10.28
CA GLN A 2 33.51 23.53 -9.97
C GLN A 2 32.54 23.70 -11.14
N TYR A 3 31.23 23.65 -10.91
CA TYR A 3 30.18 24.20 -11.80
C TYR A 3 29.01 24.64 -10.90
N ARG A 4 28.92 25.91 -10.49
CA ARG A 4 28.43 27.12 -11.19
C ARG A 4 26.91 27.13 -11.34
N TRP A 5 26.27 27.79 -10.38
CA TRP A 5 24.84 28.08 -10.28
C TRP A 5 24.43 29.20 -11.26
N LEU A 6 23.28 29.07 -11.92
CA LEU A 6 22.63 30.15 -12.66
C LEU A 6 21.35 30.56 -11.91
N LEU A 7 21.33 31.79 -11.39
CA LEU A 7 20.15 32.49 -10.90
C LEU A 7 19.58 33.30 -12.07
N VAL A 8 18.28 33.17 -12.35
CA VAL A 8 17.55 34.03 -13.30
C VAL A 8 16.66 34.97 -12.50
N VAL A 9 16.93 36.27 -12.63
CA VAL A 9 16.11 37.37 -12.10
C VAL A 9 15.27 37.91 -13.24
N LEU A 10 13.96 38.04 -13.03
CA LEU A 10 13.06 38.82 -13.90
C LEU A 10 12.33 39.85 -13.03
N ALA A 11 12.60 41.11 -13.32
CA ALA A 11 11.93 42.28 -12.78
C ALA A 11 10.84 42.75 -13.77
N GLY A 12 9.70 43.19 -13.24
CA GLY A 12 8.64 43.84 -14.02
C GLY A 12 7.86 44.80 -13.13
N CYS A 13 8.07 46.10 -13.33
CA CYS A 13 7.36 47.23 -12.72
C CYS A 13 6.10 47.60 -13.53
N ALA A 14 5.05 48.09 -12.85
CA ALA A 14 4.17 49.19 -13.29
C ALA A 14 3.12 49.49 -12.19
N THR A 15 3.34 50.50 -11.34
CA THR A 15 2.76 51.87 -11.34
C THR A 15 1.29 52.01 -10.94
N ALA A 16 1.10 52.74 -9.83
CA ALA A 16 -0.15 53.27 -9.30
C ALA A 16 -0.58 54.55 -10.03
N GLY A 17 -1.89 54.82 -10.04
CA GLY A 17 -2.50 56.08 -10.43
C GLY A 17 -3.69 56.40 -9.53
N SER A 18 -3.54 57.47 -8.74
CA SER A 18 -4.58 58.15 -7.97
C SER A 18 -5.03 59.36 -8.80
N GLU A 19 -6.31 59.75 -8.73
CA GLU A 19 -6.73 61.12 -8.38
C GLU A 19 -8.26 61.27 -8.36
N ALA A 20 -8.72 62.09 -7.41
CA ALA A 20 -10.10 62.46 -7.12
C ALA A 20 -10.54 63.66 -7.97
N ASN A 21 -11.85 63.85 -8.22
CA ASN A 21 -12.50 65.13 -7.88
C ASN A 21 -14.05 65.08 -7.86
N GLU A 22 -14.53 65.68 -6.78
CA GLU A 22 -15.79 66.27 -6.33
C GLU A 22 -16.72 66.94 -7.38
N GLN A 23 -18.05 66.70 -7.29
CA GLN A 23 -19.03 67.79 -7.12
C GLN A 23 -20.44 67.31 -6.72
N ALA A 24 -21.02 68.08 -5.79
CA ALA A 24 -22.22 67.82 -5.01
C ALA A 24 -23.54 68.11 -5.74
N ALA A 25 -24.61 67.39 -5.34
CA ALA A 25 -25.95 67.95 -5.22
C ALA A 25 -26.76 67.14 -4.19
N VAL A 26 -27.31 67.89 -3.24
CA VAL A 26 -28.21 67.48 -2.15
C VAL A 26 -29.57 67.03 -2.71
N ASP A 27 -30.07 65.86 -2.30
CA ASP A 27 -31.51 65.71 -2.04
C ASP A 27 -31.87 64.51 -1.15
N ALA A 28 -32.88 64.77 -0.31
CA ALA A 28 -33.70 63.96 0.59
C ALA A 28 -33.33 62.49 0.94
N ALA A 29 -33.26 62.26 2.25
CA ALA A 29 -33.16 60.97 2.91
C ALA A 29 -34.34 60.01 2.63
N VAL A 30 -34.02 58.77 2.25
CA VAL A 30 -34.81 57.57 2.58
C VAL A 30 -33.83 56.52 3.09
N THR A 31 -33.66 56.41 4.41
CA THR A 31 -32.92 55.32 5.03
C THR A 31 -33.73 54.03 4.91
N ARG A 32 -33.51 53.27 3.83
CA ARG A 32 -33.83 51.84 3.83
C ARG A 32 -32.80 51.15 4.72
N VAL A 33 -33.28 50.58 5.83
CA VAL A 33 -32.50 49.61 6.60
C VAL A 33 -32.43 48.36 5.73
N ASP A 34 -31.36 48.23 4.94
CA ASP A 34 -31.01 46.96 4.32
C ASP A 34 -30.60 46.02 5.45
N ALA A 35 -31.53 45.12 5.82
CA ALA A 35 -31.20 44.02 6.71
C ALA A 35 -30.04 43.23 6.08
N PRO A 36 -28.98 42.90 6.83
CA PRO A 36 -27.94 42.02 6.31
C PRO A 36 -28.60 40.70 5.92
N MET A 37 -28.43 40.29 4.66
CA MET A 37 -28.78 38.93 4.25
C MET A 37 -28.01 37.98 5.15
N SER A 38 -28.72 37.31 6.06
CA SER A 38 -28.16 36.26 6.88
C SER A 38 -27.56 35.21 5.95
N PRO A 39 -26.31 34.77 6.14
CA PRO A 39 -25.74 33.72 5.30
C PRO A 39 -26.65 32.48 5.39
N PRO A 40 -26.86 31.76 4.28
CA PRO A 40 -27.64 30.53 4.33
C PRO A 40 -27.01 29.59 5.35
N ILE A 41 -27.82 29.16 6.31
CA ILE A 41 -27.43 28.15 7.30
C ILE A 41 -26.99 26.93 6.49
N PRO A 42 -25.79 26.36 6.71
CA PRO A 42 -25.40 25.10 6.09
C PRO A 42 -26.46 24.08 6.48
N VAL A 43 -27.25 23.64 5.51
CA VAL A 43 -28.13 22.49 5.72
C VAL A 43 -27.21 21.30 5.91
N ASP A 44 -27.06 20.88 7.16
CA ASP A 44 -26.26 19.73 7.52
C ASP A 44 -26.81 18.54 6.73
N ALA A 45 -25.98 17.95 5.87
CA ALA A 45 -26.42 16.82 5.06
C ALA A 45 -26.84 15.71 6.02
N PRO A 46 -28.00 15.03 5.78
CA PRO A 46 -28.40 13.91 6.59
C PRO A 46 -27.24 12.90 6.71
N PRO A 47 -26.98 12.35 7.91
CA PRO A 47 -25.94 11.35 8.07
C PRO A 47 -26.21 10.19 7.09
N PRO A 48 -25.16 9.66 6.43
CA PRO A 48 -25.33 8.56 5.49
C PRO A 48 -26.06 7.39 6.17
N PRO A 49 -26.99 6.72 5.47
CA PRO A 49 -27.80 5.66 6.05
C PRO A 49 -26.90 4.54 6.61
N PRO A 50 -27.31 3.91 7.74
CA PRO A 50 -26.57 2.78 8.29
C PRO A 50 -26.56 1.62 7.30
N CYS A 51 -25.42 0.95 7.19
CA CYS A 51 -25.23 -0.19 6.32
C CYS A 51 -26.06 -1.39 6.80
N MET A 52 -27.04 -1.80 6.00
CA MET A 52 -28.00 -2.85 6.35
C MET A 52 -27.52 -4.27 6.02
N ALA A 53 -26.49 -4.42 5.17
CA ALA A 53 -25.90 -5.70 4.83
C ALA A 53 -24.40 -5.55 4.57
N THR A 54 -23.59 -6.31 5.30
CA THR A 54 -22.14 -6.33 5.13
C THR A 54 -21.74 -7.54 4.29
N ALA A 55 -20.98 -7.31 3.22
CA ALA A 55 -20.43 -8.34 2.36
C ALA A 55 -18.92 -8.53 2.61
N MET A 56 -18.46 -9.78 2.56
CA MET A 56 -17.03 -10.11 2.56
C MET A 56 -16.56 -10.43 1.14
N LYS A 57 -15.44 -9.87 0.72
CA LYS A 57 -14.84 -10.10 -0.59
C LYS A 57 -13.34 -10.38 -0.46
N GLN A 58 -12.89 -11.53 -0.96
CA GLN A 58 -11.48 -11.81 -1.21
C GLN A 58 -10.99 -10.90 -2.35
N LEU A 59 -9.87 -10.22 -2.14
CA LEU A 59 -9.31 -9.27 -3.09
C LEU A 59 -8.18 -9.85 -3.94
N LEU A 60 -7.46 -10.86 -3.44
CA LEU A 60 -6.36 -11.49 -4.18
C LEU A 60 -6.89 -12.47 -5.23
N VAL A 61 -6.33 -12.43 -6.43
CA VAL A 61 -6.47 -13.50 -7.41
C VAL A 61 -5.43 -14.57 -7.10
N ASN A 62 -5.79 -15.85 -7.28
CA ASN A 62 -4.91 -16.99 -7.00
C ASN A 62 -4.24 -16.91 -5.60
N PRO A 63 -5.03 -16.82 -4.51
CA PRO A 63 -4.53 -16.61 -3.14
C PRO A 63 -3.64 -17.73 -2.60
N ALA A 64 -3.84 -18.96 -3.09
CA ALA A 64 -3.06 -20.14 -2.71
C ALA A 64 -1.97 -20.48 -3.75
N PHE A 65 -1.77 -19.64 -4.77
CA PHE A 65 -0.76 -19.83 -5.82
C PHE A 65 -0.96 -21.01 -6.78
N ASP A 66 -2.00 -21.83 -6.59
CA ASP A 66 -2.27 -23.07 -7.33
C ASP A 66 -2.88 -22.93 -8.75
N ALA A 67 -3.12 -21.71 -9.22
CA ALA A 67 -3.66 -21.52 -10.57
C ALA A 67 -2.67 -22.02 -11.64
N THR A 68 -3.23 -22.51 -12.75
CA THR A 68 -2.48 -22.97 -13.92
C THR A 68 -2.75 -22.04 -15.11
N PRO A 69 -1.72 -21.49 -15.78
CA PRO A 69 -0.28 -21.65 -15.53
C PRO A 69 0.21 -21.09 -14.19
N ALA A 70 1.33 -21.61 -13.69
CA ALA A 70 1.95 -21.16 -12.44
C ALA A 70 2.15 -19.63 -12.43
N GLY A 71 1.85 -19.01 -11.29
CA GLY A 71 1.95 -17.55 -11.14
C GLY A 71 0.83 -16.74 -11.80
N THR A 72 -0.21 -17.39 -12.35
CA THR A 72 -1.39 -16.68 -12.88
C THR A 72 -1.95 -15.74 -11.81
N GLY A 73 -2.20 -14.49 -12.23
CA GLY A 73 -2.71 -13.43 -11.37
C GLY A 73 -1.62 -12.66 -10.62
N TRP A 74 -0.36 -13.08 -10.64
CA TRP A 74 0.74 -12.43 -9.91
C TRP A 74 1.81 -11.87 -10.86
N THR A 75 2.38 -10.72 -10.49
CA THR A 75 3.61 -10.24 -11.11
C THR A 75 4.80 -10.68 -10.27
N GLN A 76 5.79 -11.30 -10.90
CA GLN A 76 6.98 -11.86 -10.27
C GLN A 76 8.23 -11.14 -10.78
N THR A 77 9.09 -10.72 -9.88
CA THR A 77 10.44 -10.24 -10.17
C THR A 77 11.39 -11.08 -9.32
N PRO A 78 11.77 -12.29 -9.79
CA PRO A 78 12.73 -13.12 -9.08
C PRO A 78 14.14 -12.55 -9.19
N VAL A 79 14.99 -12.86 -8.21
CA VAL A 79 16.44 -12.60 -8.25
C VAL A 79 17.08 -13.25 -9.47
N ASP A 80 16.69 -14.50 -9.76
CA ASP A 80 17.11 -15.24 -10.94
C ASP A 80 15.89 -15.59 -11.81
N PRO A 81 15.77 -15.06 -13.04
CA PRO A 81 14.68 -15.37 -13.95
C PRO A 81 14.52 -16.86 -14.30
N ALA A 82 15.54 -17.70 -14.07
CA ALA A 82 15.43 -19.15 -14.26
C ALA A 82 14.62 -19.85 -13.16
N PHE A 83 14.46 -19.22 -11.99
CA PHE A 83 13.79 -19.78 -10.82
C PHE A 83 12.60 -18.89 -10.42
N PRO A 84 11.37 -19.22 -10.86
CA PRO A 84 10.19 -18.43 -10.51
C PRO A 84 9.88 -18.51 -9.00
N ILE A 85 9.36 -17.41 -8.44
CA ILE A 85 8.99 -17.31 -7.03
C ILE A 85 7.86 -18.28 -6.68
N ILE A 86 6.83 -18.36 -7.52
CA ILE A 86 5.72 -19.29 -7.34
C ILE A 86 6.13 -20.65 -7.91
N THR A 87 6.31 -21.62 -7.03
CA THR A 87 6.94 -22.89 -7.37
C THR A 87 6.52 -24.04 -6.46
N SER A 88 6.69 -25.26 -6.96
CA SER A 88 6.65 -26.50 -6.19
C SER A 88 8.05 -27.05 -5.88
N ASP A 89 9.11 -26.33 -6.29
CA ASP A 89 10.50 -26.74 -6.06
C ASP A 89 10.78 -26.82 -4.54
N ASP A 90 11.55 -27.82 -4.15
CA ASP A 90 11.48 -28.41 -2.82
C ASP A 90 12.49 -27.82 -1.81
N GLY A 91 12.00 -27.65 -0.58
CA GLY A 91 12.68 -27.05 0.57
C GLY A 91 11.75 -26.92 1.79
N LEU A 92 10.45 -26.76 1.54
CA LEU A 92 9.36 -26.87 2.51
C LEU A 92 8.10 -27.39 1.80
N ALA A 93 7.42 -28.38 2.37
CA ALA A 93 6.13 -28.84 1.82
C ALA A 93 5.09 -27.71 1.88
N GLU A 94 4.25 -27.60 0.84
CA GLU A 94 3.23 -26.56 0.72
C GLU A 94 2.23 -26.61 1.88
N LYS A 95 1.72 -25.45 2.26
CA LYS A 95 0.65 -25.35 3.26
C LYS A 95 -0.69 -25.76 2.66
N SER A 96 -0.90 -25.42 1.38
CA SER A 96 -1.98 -25.89 0.52
C SER A 96 -1.35 -26.32 -0.81
N PRO A 97 -1.35 -27.62 -1.15
CA PRO A 97 -0.83 -28.08 -2.44
C PRO A 97 -1.61 -27.47 -3.61
N ALA A 98 -0.96 -27.18 -4.73
CA ALA A 98 0.32 -27.70 -5.20
C ALA A 98 1.51 -26.71 -5.19
N MET A 99 1.30 -25.41 -4.94
CA MET A 99 2.37 -24.41 -5.05
C MET A 99 2.44 -23.48 -3.84
N LYS A 100 3.60 -22.86 -3.66
CA LYS A 100 3.86 -21.82 -2.66
C LYS A 100 4.68 -20.70 -3.30
N ALA A 101 4.72 -19.54 -2.65
CA ALA A 101 5.75 -18.55 -2.94
C ALA A 101 7.00 -18.88 -2.14
N TRP A 102 8.13 -19.03 -2.82
CA TRP A 102 9.46 -19.15 -2.24
C TRP A 102 10.32 -17.97 -2.70
N MET A 103 10.73 -17.14 -1.74
CA MET A 103 11.54 -15.95 -1.98
C MET A 103 12.80 -15.98 -1.12
N GLY A 104 13.84 -15.28 -1.54
CA GLY A 104 15.17 -15.30 -0.95
C GLY A 104 15.93 -16.56 -1.35
N GLY A 105 16.68 -17.16 -0.42
CA GLY A 105 17.43 -18.38 -0.68
C GLY A 105 18.76 -18.18 -1.44
N TYR A 106 19.12 -16.94 -1.77
CA TYR A 106 20.38 -16.60 -2.44
C TYR A 106 21.33 -15.86 -1.49
N ALA A 107 22.58 -16.32 -1.40
CA ALA A 107 23.67 -15.62 -0.70
C ALA A 107 24.37 -14.71 -1.70
N GLN A 108 23.65 -13.68 -2.14
CA GLN A 108 24.12 -12.71 -3.11
C GLN A 108 23.74 -11.31 -2.62
N ALA A 109 24.67 -10.36 -2.73
CA ALA A 109 24.39 -8.96 -2.39
C ALA A 109 23.28 -8.40 -3.29
N ASN A 110 22.28 -7.76 -2.67
CA ASN A 110 21.12 -7.18 -3.36
C ASN A 110 20.29 -8.25 -4.11
N ALA A 111 20.23 -9.46 -3.56
CA ALA A 111 19.24 -10.44 -3.97
C ALA A 111 17.88 -10.02 -3.40
N ASN A 112 17.07 -9.41 -4.26
CA ASN A 112 15.73 -8.94 -3.94
C ASN A 112 14.70 -9.62 -4.84
N ASP A 113 13.78 -10.37 -4.24
CA ASP A 113 12.58 -10.83 -4.92
C ASP A 113 11.41 -9.88 -4.67
N GLN A 114 10.54 -9.75 -5.67
CA GLN A 114 9.26 -9.08 -5.52
C GLN A 114 8.12 -9.91 -6.12
N LEU A 115 7.04 -10.04 -5.37
CA LEU A 115 5.81 -10.70 -5.80
C LEU A 115 4.62 -9.81 -5.45
N PHE A 116 3.80 -9.42 -6.44
CA PHE A 116 2.71 -8.47 -6.17
C PHE A 116 1.47 -8.60 -7.05
N GLN A 117 0.39 -8.02 -6.55
CA GLN A 117 -0.87 -7.76 -7.24
C GLN A 117 -1.37 -6.35 -6.92
N ASP A 118 -1.93 -5.68 -7.92
CA ASP A 118 -2.73 -4.48 -7.69
C ASP A 118 -4.17 -4.92 -7.36
N VAL A 119 -4.70 -4.42 -6.24
CA VAL A 119 -6.01 -4.79 -5.70
C VAL A 119 -6.88 -3.56 -5.52
N THR A 120 -8.10 -3.61 -6.07
CA THR A 120 -9.11 -2.56 -5.83
C THR A 120 -9.87 -2.87 -4.55
N ILE A 121 -9.74 -1.98 -3.56
CA ILE A 121 -10.50 -2.04 -2.32
C ILE A 121 -11.90 -1.48 -2.60
N PRO A 122 -12.99 -2.23 -2.32
CA PRO A 122 -14.34 -1.74 -2.53
C PRO A 122 -14.60 -0.39 -1.84
N ALA A 123 -15.47 0.43 -2.41
CA ALA A 123 -16.01 1.57 -1.70
C ALA A 123 -16.72 1.11 -0.41
N ASN A 124 -16.83 1.99 0.58
CA ASN A 124 -17.48 1.69 1.85
C ASN A 124 -16.90 0.44 2.55
N THR A 125 -15.59 0.19 2.44
CA THR A 125 -14.94 -0.90 3.16
C THR A 125 -14.79 -0.51 4.63
N ALA A 126 -15.40 -1.29 5.52
CA ALA A 126 -15.34 -1.10 6.96
C ALA A 126 -14.15 -1.84 7.61
N LYS A 127 -13.70 -2.96 7.02
CA LYS A 127 -12.55 -3.72 7.52
C LYS A 127 -11.77 -4.35 6.37
N LEU A 128 -10.45 -4.32 6.46
CA LEU A 128 -9.54 -5.05 5.58
C LEU A 128 -8.64 -5.94 6.45
N ARG A 129 -8.58 -7.25 6.14
CA ARG A 129 -7.85 -8.23 6.94
C ARG A 129 -7.06 -9.18 6.05
N LEU A 130 -5.78 -9.36 6.38
CA LEU A 130 -4.91 -10.39 5.81
C LEU A 130 -4.89 -11.61 6.74
N THR A 131 -5.11 -12.78 6.17
CA THR A 131 -4.74 -14.07 6.78
C THR A 131 -3.89 -14.89 5.82
N GLY A 132 -3.20 -15.90 6.33
CA GLY A 132 -2.40 -16.80 5.49
C GLY A 132 -1.33 -17.50 6.31
N PHE A 133 -0.27 -17.95 5.66
CA PHE A 133 0.83 -18.62 6.34
C PHE A 133 2.19 -18.17 5.80
N TYR A 134 3.18 -18.17 6.69
CA TYR A 134 4.58 -17.96 6.34
C TYR A 134 5.49 -18.99 7.00
N SER A 135 6.70 -19.17 6.47
CA SER A 135 7.77 -19.89 7.13
C SER A 135 9.11 -19.24 6.82
N VAL A 136 10.03 -19.25 7.78
CA VAL A 136 11.39 -18.72 7.63
C VAL A 136 12.39 -19.82 7.95
N VAL A 137 13.27 -20.12 7.00
CA VAL A 137 14.33 -21.13 7.15
C VAL A 137 15.66 -20.48 6.76
N THR A 138 16.57 -20.38 7.72
CA THR A 138 17.90 -19.78 7.50
C THR A 138 19.03 -20.79 7.71
N THR A 139 20.12 -20.58 6.99
CA THR A 139 21.41 -21.23 7.22
C THR A 139 22.37 -20.38 8.05
N GLU A 140 21.93 -19.20 8.48
CA GLU A 140 22.70 -18.34 9.36
C GLU A 140 22.94 -18.95 10.75
N ALA A 141 24.08 -18.59 11.35
CA ALA A 141 24.40 -19.02 12.71
C ALA A 141 23.42 -18.44 13.72
N ALA A 142 23.11 -19.22 14.76
CA ALA A 142 22.28 -18.73 15.86
C ALA A 142 22.89 -17.46 16.48
N GLY A 143 22.06 -16.42 16.66
CA GLY A 143 22.50 -15.12 17.17
C GLY A 143 23.16 -14.21 16.13
N ALA A 144 23.12 -14.57 14.84
CA ALA A 144 23.50 -13.65 13.77
C ALA A 144 22.68 -12.36 13.82
N ALA A 145 23.29 -11.27 13.34
CA ALA A 145 22.59 -10.00 13.19
C ALA A 145 21.48 -10.11 12.12
N VAL A 146 20.49 -9.22 12.18
CA VAL A 146 19.47 -9.14 11.13
C VAL A 146 20.14 -8.73 9.81
N LYS A 147 19.97 -9.56 8.78
CA LYS A 147 20.63 -9.41 7.47
C LYS A 147 19.63 -9.59 6.34
N ASP A 148 18.96 -10.74 6.34
CA ASP A 148 17.93 -11.06 5.38
C ASP A 148 16.55 -10.69 5.93
N THR A 149 15.74 -10.02 5.11
CA THR A 149 14.41 -9.56 5.52
C THR A 149 13.36 -9.90 4.48
N ALA A 150 12.13 -10.10 4.94
CA ALA A 150 10.96 -10.18 4.09
C ALA A 150 9.79 -9.40 4.70
N SER A 151 8.94 -8.83 3.85
CA SER A 151 7.72 -8.17 4.28
C SER A 151 6.54 -8.44 3.37
N ILE A 152 5.34 -8.34 3.94
CA ILE A 152 4.09 -8.18 3.21
C ILE A 152 3.59 -6.76 3.49
N GLU A 153 3.33 -5.99 2.43
CA GLU A 153 2.95 -4.58 2.54
C GLU A 153 1.77 -4.25 1.63
N LEU A 154 0.95 -3.30 2.08
CA LEU A 154 0.15 -2.49 1.17
C LEU A 154 0.99 -1.28 0.77
N THR A 155 1.06 -1.02 -0.53
CA THR A 155 1.79 0.10 -1.10
C THR A 155 0.87 0.85 -2.08
N GLN A 156 1.19 2.10 -2.38
CA GLN A 156 0.66 2.74 -3.59
C GLN A 156 1.19 1.98 -4.82
N VAL A 157 0.51 2.05 -5.95
CA VAL A 157 0.97 1.40 -7.20
C VAL A 157 2.38 1.87 -7.61
N GLY A 158 2.80 3.07 -7.18
CA GLY A 158 4.16 3.61 -7.34
C GLY A 158 5.19 3.17 -6.31
N GLY A 159 4.85 2.27 -5.37
CA GLY A 159 5.78 1.67 -4.41
C GLY A 159 5.85 2.33 -3.02
N THR A 160 5.19 3.48 -2.81
CA THR A 160 5.14 4.12 -1.48
C THR A 160 4.40 3.23 -0.48
N SER A 161 5.06 2.85 0.62
CA SER A 161 4.46 2.02 1.66
C SER A 161 3.28 2.74 2.34
N ILE A 162 2.16 2.02 2.47
CA ILE A 162 0.92 2.46 3.14
C ILE A 162 0.83 1.80 4.51
N ASP A 163 0.99 0.48 4.53
CA ASP A 163 0.91 -0.32 5.74
C ASP A 163 1.77 -1.59 5.62
N LYS A 164 2.37 -2.00 6.73
CA LYS A 164 3.26 -3.17 6.80
C LYS A 164 2.53 -4.28 7.56
N LEU A 165 2.03 -5.25 6.81
CA LEU A 165 1.15 -6.32 7.30
C LEU A 165 1.93 -7.45 7.98
N LEU A 166 3.16 -7.69 7.52
CA LEU A 166 4.09 -8.65 8.10
C LEU A 166 5.53 -8.18 7.86
N ALA A 167 6.40 -8.40 8.84
CA ALA A 167 7.84 -8.23 8.70
C ALA A 167 8.54 -9.39 9.42
N VAL A 168 9.38 -10.11 8.69
CA VAL A 168 10.17 -11.23 9.20
C VAL A 168 11.61 -11.11 8.72
N ASN A 169 12.51 -11.81 9.37
CA ASN A 169 13.93 -11.79 9.05
C ASN A 169 14.60 -13.12 9.41
N ASN A 170 15.88 -13.25 9.06
CA ASN A 170 16.73 -14.41 9.35
C ASN A 170 16.74 -14.86 10.83
N THR A 171 16.48 -13.99 11.80
CA THR A 171 16.45 -14.37 13.23
C THR A 171 15.09 -14.90 13.69
N MET A 172 14.07 -14.87 12.82
CA MET A 172 12.69 -15.29 13.10
C MET A 172 12.35 -16.65 12.50
N THR A 173 13.29 -17.61 12.61
CA THR A 173 13.15 -18.96 12.04
C THR A 173 11.93 -19.69 12.62
N THR A 174 11.24 -20.44 11.77
CA THR A 174 10.07 -21.23 12.15
C THR A 174 10.30 -22.71 11.86
N ALA A 175 9.79 -23.59 12.73
CA ALA A 175 9.88 -25.04 12.52
C ALA A 175 8.84 -25.57 11.52
N THR A 176 7.74 -24.84 11.34
CA THR A 176 6.63 -25.16 10.44
C THR A 176 5.92 -23.86 10.03
N TRP A 177 4.90 -23.98 9.19
CA TRP A 177 4.03 -22.87 8.79
C TRP A 177 3.43 -22.14 9.99
N THR A 178 3.64 -20.83 10.04
CA THR A 178 3.09 -19.93 11.05
C THR A 178 1.95 -19.11 10.46
N ALA A 179 0.83 -19.01 11.18
CA ALA A 179 -0.34 -18.29 10.71
C ALA A 179 -0.12 -16.77 10.74
N ILE A 180 -0.65 -16.10 9.72
CA ILE A 180 -0.78 -14.65 9.63
C ILE A 180 -2.22 -14.30 9.99
N ASP A 181 -2.38 -13.30 10.86
CA ASP A 181 -3.66 -12.65 11.13
C ASP A 181 -3.42 -11.17 11.40
N TYR A 182 -3.73 -10.33 10.40
CA TYR A 182 -3.47 -8.90 10.46
C TYR A 182 -4.70 -8.11 10.01
N THR A 183 -5.15 -7.15 10.81
CA THR A 183 -6.21 -6.21 10.43
C THR A 183 -5.60 -4.84 10.17
N VAL A 184 -5.85 -4.30 8.97
CA VAL A 184 -5.36 -2.98 8.55
C VAL A 184 -6.01 -1.91 9.40
N ALA A 185 -5.20 -1.03 9.99
CA ALA A 185 -5.67 -0.02 10.94
C ALA A 185 -6.45 1.11 10.25
N ASN A 186 -5.98 1.59 9.10
CA ASN A 186 -6.49 2.79 8.44
C ASN A 186 -7.22 2.47 7.12
N VAL A 187 -8.38 1.82 7.21
CA VAL A 187 -9.15 1.40 6.02
C VAL A 187 -9.90 2.55 5.33
N THR A 188 -10.30 3.58 6.07
CA THR A 188 -11.09 4.70 5.54
C THR A 188 -10.36 5.43 4.40
N GLY A 189 -9.04 5.61 4.52
CA GLY A 189 -8.22 6.24 3.47
C GLY A 189 -7.97 5.37 2.24
N LEU A 190 -8.35 4.09 2.29
CA LEU A 190 -8.11 3.12 1.22
C LEU A 190 -9.39 2.71 0.49
N SER A 191 -10.56 2.97 1.06
CA SER A 191 -11.85 2.58 0.49
C SER A 191 -12.07 3.20 -0.89
N GLY A 192 -12.42 2.37 -1.88
CA GLY A 192 -12.63 2.80 -3.27
C GLY A 192 -11.34 3.06 -4.05
N THR A 193 -10.17 2.80 -3.49
CA THR A 193 -8.87 3.01 -4.15
C THR A 193 -8.27 1.69 -4.64
N THR A 194 -7.31 1.80 -5.56
CA THR A 194 -6.45 0.67 -5.92
C THR A 194 -5.10 0.82 -5.23
N VAL A 195 -4.70 -0.21 -4.52
CA VAL A 195 -3.40 -0.31 -3.84
C VAL A 195 -2.67 -1.55 -4.36
N ARG A 196 -1.39 -1.67 -4.06
CA ARG A 196 -0.59 -2.84 -4.37
C ARG A 196 -0.37 -3.67 -3.11
N PHE A 197 -0.77 -4.94 -3.17
CA PHE A 197 -0.37 -5.96 -2.20
C PHE A 197 0.96 -6.55 -2.66
N SER A 198 2.03 -6.30 -1.91
CA SER A 198 3.40 -6.69 -2.29
C SER A 198 4.04 -7.55 -1.22
N LEU A 199 4.68 -8.63 -1.66
CA LEU A 199 5.70 -9.34 -0.91
C LEU A 199 7.07 -8.90 -1.45
N GLN A 200 8.02 -8.70 -0.55
CA GLN A 200 9.38 -8.26 -0.89
C GLN A 200 10.39 -8.98 -0.02
N THR A 201 11.54 -9.34 -0.59
CA THR A 201 12.70 -9.81 0.16
C THR A 201 13.92 -8.95 -0.13
N SER A 202 14.88 -9.00 0.80
CA SER A 202 16.23 -8.48 0.62
C SER A 202 17.18 -9.39 1.36
N ASN A 203 18.13 -9.99 0.64
CA ASN A 203 19.15 -10.86 1.20
C ASN A 203 20.56 -10.23 1.08
N ASP A 204 21.45 -10.62 1.99
CA ASP A 204 22.87 -10.29 1.93
C ASP A 204 23.70 -11.36 1.21
N ALA A 205 25.02 -11.14 1.09
CA ALA A 205 25.92 -12.03 0.36
C ALA A 205 26.49 -13.20 1.19
N SER A 206 26.06 -13.40 2.43
CA SER A 206 26.78 -14.25 3.39
C SER A 206 26.20 -15.66 3.52
N ALA A 207 24.92 -15.76 3.87
CA ALA A 207 24.22 -17.00 4.08
C ALA A 207 22.78 -16.84 3.60
N HIS A 208 22.10 -17.96 3.38
CA HIS A 208 20.81 -17.96 2.72
C HIS A 208 19.69 -18.02 3.76
N THR A 209 18.71 -17.14 3.63
CA THR A 209 17.41 -17.23 4.28
C THR A 209 16.30 -17.38 3.26
N ASN A 210 15.48 -18.40 3.44
CA ASN A 210 14.31 -18.71 2.65
C ASN A 210 13.07 -18.18 3.35
N PHE A 211 12.25 -17.44 2.62
CA PHE A 211 10.97 -16.92 3.06
C PHE A 211 9.87 -17.55 2.22
N TYR A 212 9.01 -18.33 2.88
CA TYR A 212 7.90 -19.02 2.25
C TYR A 212 6.58 -18.36 2.62
N PHE A 213 5.67 -18.25 1.65
CA PHE A 213 4.31 -17.77 1.86
C PHE A 213 3.31 -18.63 1.10
N ASP A 214 2.15 -18.85 1.70
CA ASP A 214 1.11 -19.71 1.12
C ASP A 214 -0.28 -19.32 1.67
N SER A 215 -1.32 -19.58 0.88
CA SER A 215 -2.73 -19.53 1.28
C SER A 215 -3.13 -18.14 1.79
N LEU A 216 -2.67 -17.09 1.10
CA LEU A 216 -2.88 -15.70 1.47
C LEU A 216 -4.30 -15.25 1.16
N VAL A 217 -4.96 -14.60 2.10
CA VAL A 217 -6.33 -14.11 1.93
C VAL A 217 -6.41 -12.67 2.40
N LEU A 218 -6.70 -11.75 1.47
CA LEU A 218 -6.97 -10.35 1.79
C LEU A 218 -8.46 -10.10 1.65
N THR A 219 -9.18 -10.00 2.77
CA THR A 219 -10.64 -9.85 2.77
C THR A 219 -11.06 -8.41 3.08
N ALA A 220 -11.85 -7.82 2.18
CA ALA A 220 -12.60 -6.59 2.45
C ALA A 220 -14.00 -6.92 2.98
N THR A 221 -14.34 -6.36 4.13
CA THR A 221 -15.69 -6.33 4.70
C THR A 221 -16.28 -4.98 4.34
N HIS A 222 -17.28 -4.93 3.45
CA HIS A 222 -17.79 -3.70 2.85
C HIS A 222 -19.31 -3.70 2.74
N CYS A 223 -19.86 -2.51 2.57
CA CYS A 223 -21.28 -2.31 2.29
C CYS A 223 -21.48 -2.23 0.77
N PRO A 224 -22.23 -3.15 0.16
CA PRO A 224 -22.48 -3.18 -1.28
C PRO A 224 -23.11 -1.90 -1.82
#